data_AF-A0A4Z1J0Z2-F1
#
_entry.id   AF-A0A4Z1J0Z2-F1
#
_cell.length_a   1.000
_cell.length_b   1.000
_cell.length_c   1.000
_cell.angle_alpha   90.00
_cell.angle_beta   90.00
_cell.angle_gamma   90.00
#
_symmetry.space_group_name_H-M   'P 1'
#
loop_
_entity.id
_entity.type
_entity.pdbx_description
1 polymer ?
#
loop_
_entity_poly.entity_id
_entity_poly.type
_entity_poly.pdbx_seq_one_letter_code
_entity_poly.pdbx_strand_id
1 'polypeptide(L)'
;MASSTNSATADDQTEPPSIGIKRVETAQDSKAQRLLRVDQIYSRTAKATVKPDRFGKTALVCSPEILFHAKDALTSRKADEKEKDDPNQTLINDIGTALRFINEDFGAQIQSLESLLNNGEITFDLLWALMKPKDYVVSIQFRLTGQSQALSVVSGTYHKRQNSTNYFKLNGRMISHDGEDFSYGFIDTEIDEFDGARKITSLKAYLIQYDPNSDTLRKNLIQRGRKYLSLIRALPQAFCQEYTMDFGLEDHETSNGRIQAQKANLRGRVMADPEAWKFNNGWTDLAAPIILGEYSITGKDLDLRDDQLLVCANWNNGFSLTHKSWGQFSIDGLKDIVWNEDAFQKLVVDETRRKLIHALVRAHRQDDASFDDIIENKGKGLVGLLSGSPGVGKTLTAEAVAEVTSRPLYQVSTGELGIDADKVDKRLGMILEITRRWGCVLLIDEADEFLATRGNDLARDTLVSIFLRRLEYFRGVLILTTNRKSEIDPAFQSRIHFCEIL
;
A
#
# COMPACT_ATOMS: atom_id res chain seq x y z
N MET A 1 35.27 -21.47 -28.56
CA MET A 1 34.47 -22.28 -29.50
C MET A 1 33.04 -21.79 -29.42
N ALA A 2 32.45 -21.46 -30.57
CA ALA A 2 31.17 -20.79 -30.71
C ALA A 2 29.97 -21.71 -30.39
N SER A 3 28.92 -21.17 -29.79
CA SER A 3 27.54 -21.60 -30.04
C SER A 3 26.54 -20.47 -29.69
N SER A 4 26.12 -19.77 -30.75
CA SER A 4 24.74 -19.31 -30.99
C SER A 4 23.86 -18.91 -29.80
N THR A 5 23.78 -17.59 -29.56
CA THR A 5 22.62 -16.93 -28.95
C THR A 5 21.45 -16.94 -29.94
N ASN A 6 20.43 -17.76 -29.68
CA ASN A 6 19.12 -17.62 -30.31
C ASN A 6 18.36 -16.51 -29.58
N SER A 7 18.21 -15.37 -30.24
CA SER A 7 17.25 -14.33 -29.91
C SER A 7 15.83 -14.88 -30.07
N ALA A 8 15.14 -15.09 -28.95
CA ALA A 8 13.70 -15.32 -28.96
C ALA A 8 13.01 -14.02 -29.41
N THR A 9 12.34 -14.12 -30.55
CA THR A 9 11.46 -13.13 -31.16
C THR A 9 10.42 -12.66 -30.16
N ALA A 10 10.40 -11.36 -29.91
CA ALA A 10 9.27 -10.65 -29.32
C ALA A 10 8.12 -10.73 -30.33
N ASP A 11 7.09 -11.50 -30.00
CA ASP A 11 5.84 -11.51 -30.75
C ASP A 11 4.66 -11.34 -29.79
N ASP A 12 3.77 -10.47 -30.23
CA ASP A 12 2.38 -10.27 -29.79
C ASP A 12 2.12 -9.54 -28.46
N GLN A 13 2.56 -8.27 -28.40
CA GLN A 13 1.79 -7.25 -27.66
C GLN A 13 0.53 -6.91 -28.47
N THR A 14 -0.50 -7.74 -28.35
CA THR A 14 -1.85 -7.30 -28.68
C THR A 14 -2.24 -6.24 -27.66
N GLU A 15 -2.27 -4.97 -28.07
CA GLU A 15 -2.85 -3.89 -27.27
C GLU A 15 -4.23 -4.34 -26.77
N PRO A 16 -4.54 -4.16 -25.47
CA PRO A 16 -5.87 -4.46 -24.98
C PRO A 16 -6.90 -3.63 -25.78
N PRO A 17 -8.08 -4.16 -26.09
CA PRO A 17 -9.14 -3.37 -26.71
C PRO A 17 -9.53 -2.26 -25.73
N SER A 18 -8.94 -1.08 -25.90
CA SER A 18 -9.22 0.03 -25.01
C SER A 18 -10.64 0.52 -25.31
N ILE A 19 -11.53 0.35 -24.34
CA ILE A 19 -12.85 0.98 -24.33
C ILE A 19 -12.60 2.49 -24.19
N GLY A 20 -12.71 3.23 -25.29
CA GLY A 20 -12.41 4.65 -25.34
C GLY A 20 -12.71 5.26 -26.69
N ILE A 21 -12.84 6.60 -26.74
CA ILE A 21 -13.01 7.31 -27.99
C ILE A 21 -11.66 7.37 -28.70
N LYS A 22 -11.49 6.61 -29.78
CA LYS A 22 -10.24 6.60 -30.57
C LYS A 22 -10.38 7.49 -31.80
N ARG A 23 -9.25 8.02 -32.27
CA ARG A 23 -9.13 8.54 -33.63
C ARG A 23 -8.67 7.39 -34.54
N VAL A 24 -9.41 7.11 -35.61
CA VAL A 24 -9.08 6.02 -36.53
C VAL A 24 -8.98 6.56 -37.95
N GLU A 25 -7.93 6.17 -38.68
CA GLU A 25 -7.82 6.43 -40.12
C GLU A 25 -8.82 5.55 -40.86
N THR A 26 -9.75 6.18 -41.58
CA THR A 26 -10.85 5.45 -42.21
C THR A 26 -10.40 4.87 -43.55
N ALA A 27 -10.17 3.56 -43.62
CA ALA A 27 -10.19 2.81 -44.88
C ALA A 27 -11.64 2.45 -45.21
N GLN A 28 -12.06 2.64 -46.47
CA GLN A 28 -13.47 2.64 -46.87
C GLN A 28 -14.17 1.27 -46.87
N ASP A 29 -13.50 0.13 -46.62
CA ASP A 29 -14.07 -1.18 -46.97
C ASP A 29 -13.73 -2.36 -46.03
N SER A 30 -13.74 -2.16 -44.71
CA SER A 30 -13.60 -3.27 -43.74
C SER A 30 -14.89 -3.51 -42.96
N LYS A 31 -15.59 -4.62 -43.26
CA LYS A 31 -16.73 -5.14 -42.49
C LYS A 31 -16.41 -5.43 -41.01
N ALA A 32 -15.13 -5.41 -40.61
CA ALA A 32 -14.65 -5.74 -39.27
C ALA A 32 -14.60 -4.55 -38.29
N GLN A 33 -14.94 -3.32 -38.70
CA GLN A 33 -14.96 -2.15 -37.81
C GLN A 33 -16.30 -1.41 -37.92
N ARG A 34 -17.33 -1.91 -37.20
CA ARG A 34 -18.59 -1.18 -36.97
C ARG A 34 -18.39 -0.12 -35.89
N LEU A 35 -17.57 0.86 -36.24
CA LEU A 35 -17.09 1.91 -35.38
C LEU A 35 -17.86 3.20 -35.73
N LEU A 36 -18.67 3.73 -34.80
CA LEU A 36 -19.51 4.91 -35.03
C LEU A 36 -18.68 6.18 -35.00
N ARG A 37 -18.67 6.90 -36.11
CA ARG A 37 -18.06 8.22 -36.27
C ARG A 37 -18.74 9.26 -35.36
N VAL A 38 -18.00 9.80 -34.40
CA VAL A 38 -18.44 10.88 -33.49
C VAL A 38 -18.83 12.13 -34.28
N ASP A 39 -18.25 12.40 -35.45
CA ASP A 39 -18.68 13.49 -36.35
C ASP A 39 -20.12 13.33 -36.87
N GLN A 40 -20.67 12.11 -36.90
CA GLN A 40 -22.09 11.87 -37.18
C GLN A 40 -23.00 12.12 -35.96
N ILE A 41 -22.43 12.16 -34.75
CA ILE A 41 -23.14 12.47 -33.49
C ILE A 41 -22.98 13.96 -33.14
N TYR A 42 -21.90 14.60 -33.58
CA TYR A 42 -21.48 15.95 -33.20
C TYR A 42 -21.80 17.04 -34.24
N SER A 43 -22.75 16.83 -35.16
CA SER A 43 -23.18 17.92 -36.02
C SER A 43 -24.02 18.94 -35.26
N ARG A 44 -23.30 19.81 -34.52
CA ARG A 44 -23.66 21.16 -34.03
C ARG A 44 -24.29 21.28 -32.64
N THR A 45 -23.64 20.72 -31.62
CA THR A 45 -23.75 21.26 -30.26
C THR A 45 -22.36 21.41 -29.61
N ALA A 46 -22.10 22.59 -29.05
CA ALA A 46 -20.85 23.07 -28.45
C ALA A 46 -19.75 23.59 -29.41
N LYS A 47 -19.51 24.91 -29.35
CA LYS A 47 -18.30 25.58 -29.83
C LYS A 47 -17.11 25.15 -28.98
N ALA A 48 -16.47 24.04 -29.32
CA ALA A 48 -15.10 23.77 -28.91
C ALA A 48 -14.19 24.02 -30.11
N THR A 49 -13.38 25.07 -30.05
CA THR A 49 -12.37 25.40 -31.06
C THR A 49 -11.24 24.37 -30.97
N VAL A 50 -11.36 23.26 -31.69
CA VAL A 50 -10.29 22.30 -31.88
C VAL A 50 -9.46 22.76 -33.08
N LYS A 51 -8.18 23.07 -32.87
CA LYS A 51 -7.24 23.39 -33.98
C LYS A 51 -7.14 22.17 -34.91
N PRO A 52 -7.32 22.33 -36.24
CA PRO A 52 -7.13 21.24 -37.18
C PRO A 52 -5.62 20.94 -37.35
N ASP A 53 -5.29 19.65 -37.37
CA ASP A 53 -4.00 19.13 -37.85
C ASP A 53 -3.92 19.29 -39.39
N ARG A 54 -2.70 19.45 -39.92
CA ARG A 54 -2.33 19.59 -41.33
C ARG A 54 -2.75 18.40 -42.22
N PHE A 55 -3.23 17.30 -41.64
CA PHE A 55 -3.77 16.15 -42.38
C PHE A 55 -5.21 15.83 -41.93
N GLY A 56 -6.18 16.61 -42.41
CA GLY A 56 -7.59 16.38 -42.10
C GLY A 56 -8.10 15.06 -42.66
N LYS A 57 -8.32 14.03 -41.82
CA LYS A 57 -9.18 12.85 -42.07
C LYS A 57 -9.32 11.83 -40.92
N THR A 58 -9.16 12.19 -39.65
CA THR A 58 -9.40 11.25 -38.53
C THR A 58 -10.74 11.53 -37.85
N ALA A 59 -11.72 10.64 -38.05
CA ALA A 59 -12.96 10.66 -37.31
C ALA A 59 -12.72 10.13 -35.89
N LEU A 60 -13.28 10.81 -34.89
CA LEU A 60 -13.41 10.24 -33.54
C LEU A 60 -14.42 9.09 -33.64
N VAL A 61 -14.19 8.00 -32.93
CA VAL A 61 -15.03 6.81 -33.00
C VAL A 61 -15.38 6.35 -31.60
N CYS A 62 -16.66 6.05 -31.36
CA CYS A 62 -17.16 5.50 -30.10
C CYS A 62 -17.46 4.00 -30.24
N SER A 63 -17.14 3.20 -29.22
CA SER A 63 -17.52 1.78 -29.22
C SER A 63 -19.02 1.60 -28.91
N PRO A 64 -19.69 0.59 -29.48
CA PRO A 64 -21.11 0.33 -29.22
C PRO A 64 -21.45 0.15 -27.72
N GLU A 65 -20.54 -0.39 -26.93
CA GLU A 65 -20.69 -0.63 -25.48
C GLU A 65 -20.75 0.68 -24.69
N ILE A 66 -20.00 1.71 -25.12
CA ILE A 66 -20.07 3.03 -24.49
C ILE A 66 -21.46 3.65 -24.71
N LEU A 67 -22.02 3.47 -25.92
CA LEU A 67 -23.38 3.92 -26.22
C LEU A 67 -24.43 3.17 -25.40
N PHE A 68 -24.25 1.86 -25.22
CA PHE A 68 -25.08 1.07 -24.32
C PHE A 68 -25.13 1.68 -22.91
N HIS A 69 -23.98 1.96 -22.30
CA HIS A 69 -23.92 2.55 -20.96
C HIS A 69 -24.45 4.00 -20.90
N ALA A 70 -24.48 4.72 -22.03
CA ALA A 70 -24.99 6.07 -22.11
C ALA A 70 -26.51 6.15 -22.32
N LYS A 71 -27.21 5.02 -22.57
CA LYS A 71 -28.64 4.95 -22.90
C LYS A 71 -29.52 5.81 -21.98
N ASP A 72 -29.39 5.65 -20.67
CA ASP A 72 -30.26 6.33 -19.70
C ASP A 72 -29.99 7.83 -19.64
N ALA A 73 -28.71 8.22 -19.70
CA ALA A 73 -28.28 9.61 -19.74
C ALA A 73 -28.74 10.29 -21.03
N LEU A 74 -28.64 9.62 -22.17
CA LEU A 74 -29.14 10.08 -23.46
C LEU A 74 -30.66 10.23 -23.45
N THR A 75 -31.37 9.26 -22.87
CA THR A 75 -32.84 9.30 -22.74
C THR A 75 -33.28 10.48 -21.90
N SER A 76 -32.66 10.68 -20.73
CA SER A 76 -32.93 11.82 -19.84
C SER A 76 -32.61 13.14 -20.53
N ARG A 77 -31.43 13.25 -21.16
CA ARG A 77 -31.01 14.45 -21.88
C ARG A 77 -31.96 14.82 -23.03
N LYS A 78 -32.49 13.82 -23.74
CA LYS A 78 -33.50 14.03 -24.79
C LYS A 78 -34.82 14.52 -24.23
N ALA A 79 -35.22 14.06 -23.04
CA ALA A 79 -36.41 14.54 -22.35
C ALA A 79 -36.21 16.00 -21.90
N ASP A 80 -35.10 16.30 -21.21
CA ASP A 80 -34.76 17.65 -20.76
C ASP A 80 -34.72 18.67 -21.91
N GLU A 81 -34.15 18.29 -23.06
CA GLU A 81 -34.06 19.17 -24.23
C GLU A 81 -35.44 19.49 -24.82
N LYS A 82 -36.39 18.54 -24.76
CA LYS A 82 -37.76 18.73 -25.23
C LYS A 82 -38.58 19.67 -24.34
N GLU A 83 -38.22 19.78 -23.07
CA GLU A 83 -38.94 20.61 -22.09
C GLU A 83 -38.49 22.09 -22.10
N LYS A 84 -37.46 22.44 -22.87
CA LYS A 84 -37.00 23.82 -23.00
C LYS A 84 -37.97 24.69 -23.80
N ASP A 85 -37.96 25.99 -23.52
CA ASP A 85 -38.75 26.98 -24.28
C ASP A 85 -38.36 27.05 -25.76
N ASP A 86 -37.08 26.80 -26.08
CA ASP A 86 -36.55 26.70 -27.45
C ASP A 86 -35.75 25.39 -27.62
N PRO A 87 -36.43 24.26 -27.88
CA PRO A 87 -35.78 22.94 -28.01
C PRO A 87 -34.85 22.87 -29.23
N ASN A 88 -33.63 22.36 -29.03
CA ASN A 88 -32.77 22.03 -30.16
C ASN A 88 -33.24 20.73 -30.85
N GLN A 89 -34.04 20.89 -31.91
CA GLN A 89 -34.61 19.76 -32.65
C GLN A 89 -33.55 18.85 -33.28
N THR A 90 -32.41 19.40 -33.71
CA THR A 90 -31.29 18.62 -34.25
C THR A 90 -30.73 17.69 -33.18
N LEU A 91 -30.44 18.21 -31.97
CA LEU A 91 -29.95 17.41 -30.86
C LEU A 91 -30.94 16.30 -30.47
N ILE A 92 -32.23 16.59 -30.44
CA ILE A 92 -33.28 15.60 -30.14
C ILE A 92 -33.29 14.46 -31.18
N ASN A 93 -33.12 14.79 -32.46
CA ASN A 93 -33.07 13.83 -33.56
C ASN A 93 -31.79 12.99 -33.53
N ASP A 94 -30.65 13.61 -33.24
CA ASP A 94 -29.34 12.94 -33.13
C ASP A 94 -29.33 11.95 -31.97
N ILE A 95 -29.78 12.37 -30.78
CA ILE A 95 -29.94 11.47 -29.63
C ILE A 95 -30.96 10.37 -29.95
N GLY A 96 -32.05 10.71 -30.64
CA GLY A 96 -33.04 9.72 -31.09
C GLY A 96 -32.46 8.64 -32.00
N THR A 97 -31.55 9.02 -32.89
CA THR A 97 -30.83 8.10 -33.78
C THR A 97 -29.89 7.20 -33.00
N ALA A 98 -29.13 7.75 -32.05
CA ALA A 98 -28.27 6.96 -31.17
C ALA A 98 -29.06 5.95 -30.33
N LEU A 99 -30.19 6.37 -29.74
CA LEU A 99 -31.06 5.47 -28.97
C LEU A 99 -31.68 4.36 -29.82
N ARG A 100 -32.06 4.65 -31.07
CA ARG A 100 -32.55 3.64 -32.01
C ARG A 100 -31.46 2.60 -32.29
N PHE A 101 -30.25 3.05 -32.60
CA PHE A 101 -29.10 2.16 -32.81
C PHE A 101 -28.84 1.27 -31.59
N ILE A 102 -28.85 1.83 -30.37
CA ILE A 102 -28.70 1.06 -29.13
C ILE A 102 -29.78 -0.02 -29.01
N ASN A 103 -31.04 0.32 -29.31
CA ASN A 103 -32.14 -0.65 -29.23
C ASN A 103 -32.07 -1.73 -30.31
N GLU A 104 -31.60 -1.40 -31.51
CA GLU A 104 -31.43 -2.35 -32.61
C GLU A 104 -30.32 -3.37 -32.30
N ASP A 105 -29.18 -2.91 -31.77
CA ASP A 105 -28.01 -3.77 -31.52
C ASP A 105 -28.04 -4.47 -30.15
N PHE A 106 -28.64 -3.83 -29.14
CA PHE A 106 -28.61 -4.30 -27.75
C PHE A 106 -29.99 -4.51 -27.12
N GLY A 107 -31.09 -4.32 -27.84
CA GLY A 107 -32.44 -4.39 -27.26
C GLY A 107 -32.75 -5.70 -26.52
N ALA A 108 -32.28 -6.84 -27.06
CA ALA A 108 -32.45 -8.14 -26.41
C ALA A 108 -31.62 -8.27 -25.12
N GLN A 109 -30.36 -7.81 -25.15
CA GLN A 109 -29.47 -7.80 -23.98
C GLN A 109 -29.99 -6.86 -22.90
N ILE A 110 -30.54 -5.70 -23.28
CA ILE A 110 -31.19 -4.75 -22.37
C ILE A 110 -32.36 -5.41 -21.65
N GLN A 111 -33.28 -6.04 -22.39
CA GLN A 111 -34.45 -6.70 -21.79
C GLN A 111 -34.05 -7.85 -20.87
N SER A 112 -33.06 -8.65 -21.29
CA SER A 112 -32.52 -9.74 -20.47
C SER A 112 -31.90 -9.20 -19.18
N LEU A 113 -31.05 -8.17 -19.29
CA LEU A 113 -30.43 -7.51 -18.15
C LEU A 113 -31.47 -6.93 -17.20
N GLU A 114 -32.43 -6.15 -17.69
CA GLU A 114 -33.51 -5.56 -16.86
C GLU A 114 -34.29 -6.64 -16.11
N SER A 115 -34.62 -7.76 -16.77
CA SER A 115 -35.30 -8.91 -16.15
C SER A 115 -34.46 -9.55 -15.03
N LEU A 116 -33.17 -9.77 -15.27
CA LEU A 116 -32.25 -10.34 -14.28
C LEU A 116 -32.05 -9.40 -13.09
N LEU A 117 -31.84 -8.10 -13.34
CA LEU A 117 -31.62 -7.10 -12.30
C LEU A 117 -32.84 -6.93 -11.38
N ASN A 118 -34.06 -7.05 -11.92
CA ASN A 118 -35.28 -7.04 -11.10
C ASN A 118 -35.31 -8.18 -10.06
N ASN A 119 -34.61 -9.29 -10.31
CA ASN A 119 -34.47 -10.40 -9.38
C ASN A 119 -33.17 -10.35 -8.55
N GLY A 120 -32.37 -9.29 -8.71
CA GLY A 120 -31.04 -9.16 -8.10
C GLY A 120 -30.02 -10.18 -8.64
N GLU A 121 -30.21 -10.60 -9.89
CA GLU A 121 -29.43 -11.65 -10.56
C GLU A 121 -28.66 -11.12 -11.75
N ILE A 122 -27.67 -11.90 -12.21
CA ILE A 122 -26.87 -11.61 -13.40
C ILE A 122 -26.32 -12.92 -14.00
N THR A 123 -26.07 -12.93 -15.30
CA THR A 123 -25.36 -14.00 -16.01
C THR A 123 -23.93 -13.55 -16.35
N PHE A 124 -23.01 -14.50 -16.52
CA PHE A 124 -21.60 -14.20 -16.73
C PHE A 124 -21.35 -13.31 -17.96
N ASP A 125 -22.07 -13.54 -19.05
CA ASP A 125 -21.95 -12.78 -20.31
C ASP A 125 -22.38 -11.32 -20.20
N LEU A 126 -23.22 -10.96 -19.23
CA LEU A 126 -23.75 -9.62 -19.01
C LEU A 126 -23.00 -8.81 -17.94
N LEU A 127 -21.89 -9.32 -17.38
CA LEU A 127 -21.11 -8.60 -16.37
C LEU A 127 -20.59 -7.25 -16.87
N TRP A 128 -20.13 -7.18 -18.12
CA TRP A 128 -19.69 -5.92 -18.74
C TRP A 128 -20.81 -4.87 -18.79
N ALA A 129 -22.05 -5.30 -19.01
CA ALA A 129 -23.21 -4.42 -19.14
C ALA A 129 -23.63 -3.84 -17.78
N LEU A 130 -23.46 -4.63 -16.71
CA LEU A 130 -23.73 -4.22 -15.34
C LEU A 130 -22.65 -3.25 -14.81
N MET A 131 -21.37 -3.56 -15.00
CA MET A 131 -20.25 -2.83 -14.38
C MET A 131 -19.70 -1.73 -15.30
N LYS A 132 -20.36 -0.57 -15.30
CA LYS A 132 -19.95 0.57 -16.14
C LYS A 132 -18.76 1.34 -15.54
N PRO A 133 -17.93 2.01 -16.37
CA PRO A 133 -16.87 2.89 -15.88
C PRO A 133 -17.38 3.96 -14.92
N LYS A 134 -16.56 4.30 -13.92
CA LYS A 134 -16.83 5.22 -12.79
C LYS A 134 -17.77 4.69 -11.70
N ASP A 135 -18.43 3.56 -11.91
CA ASP A 135 -19.17 2.94 -10.81
C ASP A 135 -18.24 2.44 -9.70
N TYR A 136 -18.81 2.16 -8.54
CA TYR A 136 -18.09 1.62 -7.40
C TYR A 136 -18.49 0.18 -7.17
N VAL A 137 -17.51 -0.71 -7.29
CA VAL A 137 -17.63 -2.11 -6.88
C VAL A 137 -17.01 -2.31 -5.52
N VAL A 138 -17.51 -3.29 -4.77
CA VAL A 138 -16.82 -3.86 -3.62
C VAL A 138 -16.38 -5.27 -3.99
N SER A 139 -15.14 -5.60 -3.70
CA SER A 139 -14.67 -6.98 -3.67
C SER A 139 -14.61 -7.44 -2.21
N ILE A 140 -15.36 -8.49 -1.87
CA ILE A 140 -15.54 -8.98 -0.50
C ILE A 140 -14.39 -9.87 -0.01
N GLN A 141 -13.60 -10.41 -0.94
CA GLN A 141 -12.40 -11.21 -0.66
C GLN A 141 -11.25 -10.66 -1.50
N PHE A 142 -10.82 -9.45 -1.16
CA PHE A 142 -9.77 -8.79 -1.91
C PHE A 142 -8.40 -9.32 -1.49
N ARG A 143 -7.64 -9.78 -2.49
CA ARG A 143 -6.31 -10.40 -2.31
C ARG A 143 -6.32 -11.53 -1.27
N LEU A 144 -5.15 -11.83 -0.72
CA LEU A 144 -4.97 -12.89 0.27
C LEU A 144 -5.55 -12.52 1.64
N THR A 145 -5.66 -11.23 1.99
CA THR A 145 -6.18 -10.82 3.30
C THR A 145 -7.67 -11.12 3.48
N GLY A 146 -8.41 -11.26 2.37
CA GLY A 146 -9.85 -11.49 2.39
C GLY A 146 -10.65 -10.30 2.92
N GLN A 147 -10.01 -9.13 3.06
CA GLN A 147 -10.66 -7.90 3.49
C GLN A 147 -11.44 -7.29 2.33
N SER A 148 -12.52 -6.57 2.64
CA SER A 148 -13.28 -5.89 1.60
C SER A 148 -12.49 -4.72 1.02
N GLN A 149 -12.54 -4.51 -0.29
CA GLN A 149 -11.94 -3.35 -0.97
C GLN A 149 -12.93 -2.79 -1.97
N ALA A 150 -13.21 -1.49 -1.90
CA ALA A 150 -13.94 -0.81 -2.95
C ALA A 150 -12.99 -0.28 -4.03
N LEU A 151 -13.44 -0.40 -5.27
CA LEU A 151 -12.71 0.05 -6.46
C LEU A 151 -13.65 0.90 -7.30
N SER A 152 -13.12 1.95 -7.91
CA SER A 152 -13.84 2.63 -8.98
C SER A 152 -13.55 1.91 -10.30
N VAL A 153 -14.59 1.49 -11.01
CA VAL A 153 -14.45 0.71 -12.24
C VAL A 153 -13.82 1.57 -13.33
N VAL A 154 -12.78 1.03 -13.96
CA VAL A 154 -12.14 1.63 -15.14
C VAL A 154 -12.64 0.91 -16.39
N SER A 155 -12.54 -0.42 -16.41
CA SER A 155 -13.01 -1.27 -17.51
C SER A 155 -13.25 -2.71 -17.04
N GLY A 156 -14.01 -3.46 -17.83
CA GLY A 156 -14.24 -4.89 -17.64
C GLY A 156 -14.04 -5.63 -18.95
N THR A 157 -13.30 -6.73 -18.94
CA THR A 157 -12.95 -7.49 -20.14
C THR A 157 -12.98 -8.99 -19.89
N TYR A 158 -13.40 -9.77 -20.88
CA TYR A 158 -13.41 -11.23 -20.80
C TYR A 158 -12.08 -11.80 -21.29
N HIS A 159 -11.54 -12.74 -20.53
CA HIS A 159 -10.26 -13.40 -20.81
C HIS A 159 -10.38 -14.90 -20.57
N LYS A 160 -9.39 -15.64 -21.07
CA LYS A 160 -9.29 -17.09 -20.90
C LYS A 160 -7.94 -17.44 -20.27
N ARG A 161 -7.95 -18.21 -19.18
CA ARG A 161 -6.74 -18.70 -18.51
C ARG A 161 -6.08 -19.81 -19.33
N GLN A 162 -4.83 -20.15 -19.01
CA GLN A 162 -4.10 -21.25 -19.65
C GLN A 162 -4.79 -22.62 -19.46
N ASN A 163 -5.49 -22.82 -18.34
CA ASN A 163 -6.30 -24.02 -18.08
C ASN A 163 -7.67 -24.01 -18.81
N SER A 164 -7.89 -23.08 -19.74
CA SER A 164 -9.13 -22.88 -20.51
C SER A 164 -10.36 -22.39 -19.74
N THR A 165 -10.23 -22.03 -18.46
CA THR A 165 -11.33 -21.38 -17.72
C THR A 165 -11.49 -19.93 -18.18
N ASN A 166 -12.71 -19.51 -18.54
CA ASN A 166 -12.98 -18.10 -18.81
C ASN A 166 -13.12 -17.32 -17.50
N TYR A 167 -12.79 -16.03 -17.54
CA TYR A 167 -12.96 -15.14 -16.41
C TYR A 167 -13.21 -13.72 -16.90
N PHE A 168 -13.94 -12.95 -16.08
CA PHE A 168 -14.15 -11.54 -16.28
C PHE A 168 -13.13 -10.77 -15.44
N LYS A 169 -12.22 -10.08 -16.12
CA LYS A 169 -11.21 -9.22 -15.52
C LYS A 169 -11.77 -7.81 -15.37
N LEU A 170 -11.95 -7.39 -14.13
CA LEU A 170 -12.40 -6.05 -13.78
C LEU A 170 -11.20 -5.20 -13.37
N ASN A 171 -10.85 -4.22 -14.20
CA ASN A 171 -9.83 -3.23 -13.89
C ASN A 171 -10.44 -2.13 -13.02
N GLY A 172 -9.94 -2.02 -11.80
CA GLY A 172 -10.35 -1.01 -10.84
C GLY A 172 -9.23 0.00 -10.59
N ARG A 173 -9.62 1.22 -10.23
CA ARG A 173 -8.73 2.20 -9.64
C ARG A 173 -9.02 2.38 -8.16
N MET A 174 -7.96 2.61 -7.39
CA MET A 174 -8.01 2.86 -5.95
C MET A 174 -6.98 3.91 -5.56
N ILE A 175 -7.13 4.54 -4.39
CA ILE A 175 -6.14 5.50 -3.88
C ILE A 175 -5.18 4.77 -2.94
N SER A 176 -3.89 4.90 -3.20
CA SER A 176 -2.81 4.18 -2.52
C SER A 176 -1.58 5.07 -2.35
N HIS A 177 -0.66 4.64 -1.51
CA HIS A 177 0.69 5.17 -1.34
C HIS A 177 1.68 4.04 -1.65
N ASP A 178 2.49 4.18 -2.69
CA ASP A 178 3.42 3.12 -3.12
C ASP A 178 4.80 3.19 -2.43
N GLY A 179 4.99 4.21 -1.60
CA GLY A 179 6.22 4.48 -0.87
C GLY A 179 6.98 5.68 -1.42
N GLU A 180 6.54 6.26 -2.53
CA GLU A 180 7.06 7.50 -3.09
C GLU A 180 5.92 8.47 -3.38
N ASP A 181 4.88 7.98 -4.05
CA ASP A 181 3.72 8.76 -4.46
C ASP A 181 2.44 8.32 -3.74
N PHE A 182 1.57 9.29 -3.47
CA PHE A 182 0.20 9.08 -3.04
C PHE A 182 -0.76 9.42 -4.18
N SER A 183 -1.44 8.45 -4.76
CA SER A 183 -2.22 8.66 -6.00
C SER A 183 -3.24 7.56 -6.27
N TYR A 184 -3.94 7.69 -7.40
CA TYR A 184 -4.67 6.58 -7.99
C TYR A 184 -3.70 5.53 -8.55
N GLY A 185 -3.85 4.30 -8.06
CA GLY A 185 -3.23 3.11 -8.61
C GLY A 185 -4.27 2.19 -9.25
N PHE A 186 -3.82 1.37 -10.19
CA PHE A 186 -4.67 0.39 -10.86
C PHE A 186 -4.47 -0.99 -10.26
N ILE A 187 -5.59 -1.69 -10.03
CA ILE A 187 -5.58 -3.06 -9.55
C ILE A 187 -6.76 -3.83 -10.13
N ASP A 188 -6.50 -5.09 -10.43
CA ASP A 188 -7.48 -5.97 -11.06
C ASP A 188 -8.15 -6.87 -10.02
N THR A 189 -9.42 -7.18 -10.26
CA THR A 189 -10.12 -8.30 -9.62
C THR A 189 -10.76 -9.17 -10.69
N GLU A 190 -10.88 -10.46 -10.41
CA GLU A 190 -11.33 -11.46 -11.39
C GLU A 190 -12.59 -12.14 -10.88
N ILE A 191 -13.56 -12.32 -11.77
CA ILE A 191 -14.75 -13.14 -11.52
C ILE A 191 -14.65 -14.35 -12.44
N ASP A 192 -14.51 -15.54 -11.85
CA ASP A 192 -14.47 -16.78 -12.65
C ASP A 192 -15.82 -17.04 -13.32
N GLU A 193 -15.77 -17.68 -14.49
CA GLU A 193 -16.97 -18.08 -15.23
C GLU A 193 -17.92 -18.91 -14.37
N PHE A 194 -19.22 -18.69 -14.60
CA PHE A 194 -20.28 -19.42 -13.92
C PHE A 194 -21.46 -19.67 -14.85
N ASP A 195 -22.13 -20.79 -14.60
CA ASP A 195 -23.31 -21.19 -15.36
C ASP A 195 -24.58 -20.54 -14.80
N GLY A 196 -25.45 -20.12 -15.73
CA GLY A 196 -26.78 -19.60 -15.43
C GLY A 196 -26.79 -18.26 -14.70
N ALA A 197 -27.97 -17.91 -14.20
CA ALA A 197 -28.17 -16.70 -13.40
C ALA A 197 -27.70 -16.93 -11.95
N ARG A 198 -26.97 -15.95 -11.40
CA ARG A 198 -26.54 -15.93 -10.00
C ARG A 198 -26.92 -14.62 -9.33
N LYS A 199 -27.10 -14.65 -8.00
CA LYS A 199 -27.26 -13.43 -7.21
C LYS A 199 -26.03 -12.55 -7.35
N ILE A 200 -26.23 -11.26 -7.63
CA ILE A 200 -25.14 -10.28 -7.81
C ILE A 200 -24.22 -10.24 -6.57
N THR A 201 -24.79 -10.34 -5.37
CA THR A 201 -24.07 -10.34 -4.09
C THR A 201 -23.25 -11.60 -3.83
N SER A 202 -23.45 -12.67 -4.61
CA SER A 202 -22.64 -13.90 -4.53
C SER A 202 -21.33 -13.82 -5.32
N LEU A 203 -21.17 -12.78 -6.14
CA LEU A 203 -19.96 -12.57 -6.93
C LEU A 203 -18.80 -12.10 -6.04
N LYS A 204 -17.56 -12.43 -6.44
CA LYS A 204 -16.34 -11.97 -5.76
C LYS A 204 -16.21 -10.44 -5.73
N ALA A 205 -16.76 -9.77 -6.75
CA ALA A 205 -16.90 -8.33 -6.82
C ALA A 205 -18.27 -7.96 -7.40
N TYR A 206 -18.93 -6.97 -6.81
CA TYR A 206 -20.23 -6.48 -7.24
C TYR A 206 -20.41 -5.00 -6.94
N LEU A 207 -21.36 -4.34 -7.62
CA LEU A 207 -21.66 -2.93 -7.41
C LEU A 207 -22.21 -2.70 -5.99
N ILE A 208 -21.67 -1.70 -5.28
CA ILE A 208 -21.96 -1.45 -3.86
C ILE A 208 -23.46 -1.29 -3.58
N GLN A 209 -24.21 -0.73 -4.53
CA GLN A 209 -25.66 -0.52 -4.41
C GLN A 209 -26.49 -1.81 -4.26
N TYR A 210 -25.95 -2.96 -4.66
CA TYR A 210 -26.62 -4.25 -4.47
C TYR A 210 -26.28 -4.91 -3.12
N ASP A 211 -25.37 -4.33 -2.33
CA ASP A 211 -25.11 -4.83 -0.99
C ASP A 211 -26.35 -4.65 -0.11
N PRO A 212 -26.80 -5.69 0.62
CA PRO A 212 -27.97 -5.59 1.50
C PRO A 212 -27.82 -4.51 2.59
N ASN A 213 -26.57 -4.18 2.95
CA ASN A 213 -26.23 -3.16 3.94
C ASN A 213 -25.37 -2.04 3.31
N SER A 214 -25.66 -1.66 2.06
CA SER A 214 -24.86 -0.72 1.26
C SER A 214 -24.52 0.59 2.00
N ASP A 215 -25.46 1.18 2.74
CA ASP A 215 -25.20 2.39 3.55
C ASP A 215 -24.16 2.15 4.65
N THR A 216 -24.28 1.05 5.37
CA THR A 216 -23.33 0.67 6.44
C THR A 216 -21.98 0.31 5.85
N LEU A 217 -21.94 -0.45 4.76
CA LEU A 217 -20.73 -0.79 4.03
C LEU A 217 -20.01 0.49 3.58
N ARG A 218 -20.73 1.42 2.95
CA ARG A 218 -20.18 2.69 2.48
C ARG A 218 -19.59 3.51 3.63
N LYS A 219 -20.31 3.62 4.75
CA LYS A 219 -19.83 4.31 5.96
C LYS A 219 -18.53 3.69 6.49
N ASN A 220 -18.48 2.36 6.60
CA ASN A 220 -17.29 1.64 7.09
C ASN A 220 -16.08 1.85 6.17
N LEU A 221 -16.28 1.74 4.85
CA LEU A 221 -15.23 1.97 3.86
C LEU A 221 -14.69 3.41 3.91
N ILE A 222 -15.57 4.41 4.03
CA ILE A 222 -15.19 5.82 4.19
C ILE A 222 -14.42 6.03 5.50
N GLN A 223 -14.88 5.45 6.61
CA GLN A 223 -14.19 5.56 7.90
C GLN A 223 -12.79 4.95 7.84
N ARG A 224 -12.64 3.79 7.19
CA ARG A 224 -11.35 3.17 6.93
C ARG A 224 -10.46 4.05 6.04
N GLY A 225 -11.02 4.65 5.00
CA GLY A 225 -10.31 5.61 4.14
C GLY A 225 -9.82 6.84 4.90
N ARG A 226 -10.61 7.37 5.85
CA ARG A 226 -10.19 8.49 6.72
C ARG A 226 -9.02 8.10 7.60
N LYS A 227 -9.05 6.89 8.16
CA LYS A 227 -7.95 6.35 8.95
C LYS A 227 -6.68 6.10 8.11
N TYR A 228 -6.83 5.56 6.92
CA TYR A 228 -5.72 5.41 5.97
C TYR A 228 -5.08 6.77 5.68
N LEU A 229 -5.91 7.76 5.31
CA LEU A 229 -5.47 9.11 5.03
C LEU A 229 -4.77 9.76 6.24
N SER A 230 -5.23 9.54 7.47
CA SER A 230 -4.54 10.07 8.66
C SER A 230 -3.13 9.49 8.85
N LEU A 231 -2.90 8.23 8.44
CA LEU A 231 -1.57 7.63 8.48
C LEU A 231 -0.66 8.25 7.42
N ILE A 232 -1.18 8.42 6.20
CA ILE A 232 -0.41 9.03 5.10
C ILE A 232 -0.08 10.50 5.39
N ARG A 233 -1.02 11.28 5.93
CA ARG A 233 -0.84 12.71 6.25
C ARG A 233 0.29 12.99 7.22
N ALA A 234 0.63 11.99 8.02
CA ALA A 234 1.57 12.16 9.09
C ALA A 234 2.98 11.68 8.72
N LEU A 235 3.16 11.17 7.49
CA LEU A 235 4.47 11.02 6.86
C LEU A 235 5.18 12.40 6.73
N PRO A 236 6.52 12.43 6.84
CA PRO A 236 7.44 11.30 6.95
C PRO A 236 7.58 10.75 8.38
N GLN A 237 6.83 11.26 9.37
CA GLN A 237 6.87 10.74 10.73
C GLN A 237 6.14 9.39 10.77
N ALA A 238 6.88 8.28 10.90
CA ALA A 238 6.28 6.95 10.97
C ALA A 238 5.47 6.75 12.26
N PHE A 239 4.38 5.97 12.18
CA PHE A 239 3.51 5.66 13.31
C PHE A 239 3.75 4.25 13.81
N CYS A 240 3.99 4.13 15.11
CA CYS A 240 3.90 2.85 15.78
C CYS A 240 2.45 2.57 16.14
N GLN A 241 1.95 1.41 15.74
CA GLN A 241 0.60 0.97 15.99
C GLN A 241 0.61 -0.47 16.50
N GLU A 242 -0.44 -0.82 17.24
CA GLU A 242 -0.70 -2.21 17.62
C GLU A 242 -1.49 -2.88 16.49
N TYR A 243 -0.93 -3.90 15.86
CA TYR A 243 -1.62 -4.71 14.87
C TYR A 243 -2.32 -5.89 15.53
N THR A 244 -3.65 -5.95 15.37
CA THR A 244 -4.52 -6.84 16.16
C THR A 244 -5.13 -8.00 15.37
N MET A 245 -4.94 -8.05 14.05
CA MET A 245 -5.46 -9.14 13.22
C MET A 245 -4.54 -10.35 13.23
N ASP A 246 -5.11 -11.52 12.96
CA ASP A 246 -4.41 -12.81 13.01
C ASP A 246 -3.30 -12.93 11.96
N PHE A 247 -3.45 -12.24 10.82
CA PHE A 247 -2.45 -12.26 9.76
C PHE A 247 -2.36 -10.91 9.04
N GLY A 248 -1.16 -10.58 8.59
CA GLY A 248 -0.90 -9.64 7.51
C GLY A 248 -0.33 -10.38 6.31
N LEU A 249 0.23 -9.65 5.35
CA LEU A 249 0.96 -10.26 4.23
C LEU A 249 2.45 -9.92 4.32
N GLU A 250 3.29 -10.89 3.98
CA GLU A 250 4.73 -10.69 3.80
C GLU A 250 5.18 -11.31 2.48
N ASP A 251 6.34 -10.87 2.00
CA ASP A 251 6.97 -11.45 0.82
C ASP A 251 7.74 -12.72 1.21
N HIS A 252 7.55 -13.78 0.44
CA HIS A 252 8.24 -15.06 0.60
C HIS A 252 8.90 -15.48 -0.71
N GLU A 253 10.21 -15.72 -0.64
CA GLU A 253 10.98 -16.26 -1.76
C GLU A 253 10.76 -17.77 -1.85
N THR A 254 10.10 -18.20 -2.92
CA THR A 254 9.88 -19.62 -3.22
C THR A 254 11.18 -20.29 -3.69
N SER A 255 11.22 -21.63 -3.66
CA SER A 255 12.43 -22.42 -3.99
C SER A 255 12.97 -22.18 -5.41
N ASN A 256 12.21 -21.55 -6.29
CA ASN A 256 12.62 -21.19 -7.65
C ASN A 256 13.09 -19.72 -7.77
N GLY A 257 13.26 -19.01 -6.66
CA GLY A 257 13.71 -17.62 -6.60
C GLY A 257 12.62 -16.58 -6.89
N ARG A 258 11.35 -16.98 -7.02
CA ARG A 258 10.23 -16.04 -7.18
C ARG A 258 9.74 -15.55 -5.84
N ILE A 259 9.58 -14.23 -5.71
CA ILE A 259 8.94 -13.59 -4.57
C ILE A 259 7.43 -13.63 -4.77
N GLN A 260 6.70 -14.11 -3.76
CA GLN A 260 5.24 -14.14 -3.73
C GLN A 260 4.72 -13.71 -2.36
N ALA A 261 3.56 -13.05 -2.35
CA ALA A 261 2.90 -12.70 -1.11
C ALA A 261 2.35 -13.95 -0.39
N GLN A 262 2.54 -14.04 0.92
CA GLN A 262 1.94 -15.07 1.77
C GLN A 262 1.28 -14.48 3.01
N LYS A 263 0.35 -15.23 3.62
CA LYS A 263 -0.18 -14.87 4.95
C LYS A 263 0.86 -15.18 6.02
N ALA A 264 1.12 -14.22 6.88
CA ALA A 264 1.99 -14.39 8.03
C ALA A 264 1.36 -13.80 9.29
N ASN A 265 1.66 -14.41 10.44
CA ASN A 265 1.34 -13.80 11.71
C ASN A 265 2.24 -12.58 11.90
N LEU A 266 1.64 -11.40 11.91
CA LEU A 266 2.32 -10.13 12.10
C LEU A 266 1.74 -9.34 13.28
N ARG A 267 1.06 -10.02 14.20
CA ARG A 267 0.41 -9.41 15.37
C ARG A 267 1.44 -8.78 16.31
N GLY A 268 1.10 -7.64 16.89
CA GLY A 268 1.97 -6.91 17.81
C GLY A 268 2.32 -5.51 17.30
N ARG A 269 3.48 -4.99 17.72
CA ARG A 269 3.88 -3.62 17.36
C ARG A 269 4.38 -3.55 15.93
N VAL A 270 3.80 -2.65 15.16
CA VAL A 270 4.16 -2.43 13.75
C VAL A 270 4.43 -0.95 13.51
N MET A 271 5.35 -0.68 12.59
CA MET A 271 5.65 0.65 12.09
C MET A 271 5.01 0.79 10.71
N ALA A 272 3.98 1.62 10.61
CA ALA A 272 3.35 1.93 9.32
C ALA A 272 4.20 3.00 8.60
N ASP A 273 4.98 2.57 7.62
CA ASP A 273 5.97 3.40 6.92
C ASP A 273 6.17 2.86 5.50
N PRO A 274 5.32 3.25 4.55
CA PRO A 274 5.40 2.77 3.17
C PRO A 274 6.68 3.23 2.46
N GLU A 275 7.26 4.37 2.84
CA GLU A 275 8.53 4.86 2.29
C GLU A 275 9.70 3.96 2.70
N ALA A 276 9.83 3.66 4.00
CA ALA A 276 10.86 2.75 4.47
C ALA A 276 10.66 1.34 3.89
N TRP A 277 9.41 0.90 3.75
CA TRP A 277 9.09 -0.37 3.12
C TRP A 277 9.59 -0.41 1.67
N LYS A 278 9.30 0.62 0.86
CA LYS A 278 9.74 0.71 -0.55
C LYS A 278 11.25 0.80 -0.69
N PHE A 279 11.93 1.48 0.23
CA PHE A 279 13.39 1.56 0.23
C PHE A 279 14.05 0.20 0.51
N ASN A 280 13.46 -0.60 1.40
CA ASN A 280 14.03 -1.89 1.83
C ASN A 280 13.51 -3.09 1.03
N ASN A 281 12.42 -2.95 0.29
CA ASN A 281 11.82 -4.01 -0.52
C ASN A 281 11.85 -3.65 -2.00
N GLY A 282 12.10 -4.65 -2.85
CA GLY A 282 12.11 -4.46 -4.30
C GLY A 282 10.71 -4.35 -4.91
N TRP A 283 10.64 -4.49 -6.22
CA TRP A 283 9.38 -4.68 -6.93
C TRP A 283 8.80 -6.05 -6.61
N THR A 284 7.83 -6.10 -5.69
CA THR A 284 7.11 -7.31 -5.29
C THR A 284 5.60 -7.16 -5.51
N ASP A 285 4.84 -8.25 -5.41
CA ASP A 285 3.38 -8.20 -5.51
C ASP A 285 2.76 -7.30 -4.41
N LEU A 286 3.43 -7.13 -3.28
CA LEU A 286 2.99 -6.25 -2.20
C LEU A 286 3.20 -4.75 -2.51
N ALA A 287 3.96 -4.42 -3.56
CA ALA A 287 4.09 -3.06 -4.07
C ALA A 287 2.89 -2.58 -4.90
N ALA A 288 1.96 -3.48 -5.25
CA ALA A 288 0.73 -3.11 -5.94
C ALA A 288 -0.24 -2.34 -5.03
N PRO A 289 -1.05 -1.40 -5.58
CA PRO A 289 -1.14 -1.03 -7.00
C PRO A 289 0.04 -0.19 -7.48
N ILE A 290 0.40 -0.34 -8.75
CA ILE A 290 1.40 0.52 -9.38
C ILE A 290 0.75 1.90 -9.58
N ILE A 291 1.38 2.93 -9.02
CA ILE A 291 1.01 4.32 -9.22
C ILE A 291 1.71 4.83 -10.48
N LEU A 292 0.93 5.42 -11.38
CA LEU A 292 1.49 6.14 -12.52
C LEU A 292 1.67 7.59 -12.08
N GLY A 293 2.93 8.04 -11.93
CA GLY A 293 3.33 9.33 -11.34
C GLY A 293 2.80 10.61 -12.02
N GLU A 294 1.91 10.50 -13.00
CA GLU A 294 1.28 11.65 -13.66
C GLU A 294 0.16 12.31 -12.83
N TYR A 295 -0.28 11.70 -11.71
CA TYR A 295 -1.45 12.15 -10.95
C TYR A 295 -1.28 12.18 -9.43
N SER A 296 -0.05 12.36 -8.91
CA SER A 296 0.19 12.38 -7.45
C SER A 296 -0.66 13.45 -6.76
N ILE A 297 -1.45 12.99 -5.78
CA ILE A 297 -2.29 13.83 -4.91
C ILE A 297 -1.35 14.42 -3.86
N THR A 298 -0.99 15.70 -4.00
CA THR A 298 -0.01 16.37 -3.12
C THR A 298 -0.57 17.63 -2.45
N GLY A 299 0.02 18.02 -1.32
CA GLY A 299 -0.22 19.33 -0.69
C GLY A 299 -1.64 19.55 -0.12
N LYS A 300 -2.24 20.71 -0.41
CA LYS A 300 -3.58 21.11 0.06
C LYS A 300 -4.72 20.20 -0.44
N ASP A 301 -4.45 19.29 -1.38
CA ASP A 301 -5.41 18.34 -1.96
C ASP A 301 -5.55 17.03 -1.17
N LEU A 302 -4.97 16.96 0.04
CA LEU A 302 -5.17 15.83 0.96
C LEU A 302 -6.60 15.74 1.50
N ASP A 303 -7.49 16.70 1.24
CA ASP A 303 -8.91 16.62 1.60
C ASP A 303 -9.71 15.80 0.59
N LEU A 304 -9.60 14.47 0.73
CA LEU A 304 -10.36 13.52 -0.07
C LEU A 304 -11.86 13.62 0.24
N ARG A 305 -12.67 13.70 -0.82
CA ARG A 305 -14.12 13.60 -0.73
C ARG A 305 -14.55 12.18 -0.35
N ASP A 306 -15.79 12.02 0.11
CA ASP A 306 -16.33 10.71 0.51
C ASP A 306 -16.27 9.66 -0.62
N ASP A 307 -16.41 10.06 -1.89
CA ASP A 307 -16.28 9.17 -3.05
C ASP A 307 -14.84 8.69 -3.30
N GLN A 308 -13.85 9.48 -2.85
CA GLN A 308 -12.43 9.15 -2.91
C GLN A 308 -11.99 8.33 -1.70
N LEU A 309 -12.45 8.70 -0.50
CA LEU A 309 -12.23 7.96 0.74
C LEU A 309 -12.75 6.51 0.64
N LEU A 310 -13.85 6.32 -0.10
CA LEU A 310 -14.43 5.02 -0.38
C LEU A 310 -13.44 4.03 -1.01
N VAL A 311 -12.56 4.51 -1.90
CA VAL A 311 -11.63 3.68 -2.69
C VAL A 311 -10.19 3.73 -2.19
N CYS A 312 -9.95 4.24 -0.98
CA CYS A 312 -8.64 4.15 -0.35
C CYS A 312 -8.24 2.68 -0.08
N ALA A 313 -6.94 2.41 -0.11
CA ALA A 313 -6.38 1.11 0.21
C ALA A 313 -6.81 0.63 1.60
N ASN A 314 -7.15 -0.66 1.69
CA ASN A 314 -7.47 -1.31 2.95
C ASN A 314 -6.21 -1.82 3.70
N TRP A 315 -5.02 -1.49 3.22
CA TRP A 315 -3.74 -1.80 3.85
C TRP A 315 -2.78 -0.60 3.92
N ASN A 316 -1.77 -0.73 4.78
CA ASN A 316 -0.56 0.08 4.75
C ASN A 316 0.67 -0.83 4.82
N ASN A 317 1.74 -0.45 4.11
CA ASN A 317 3.01 -1.18 4.14
C ASN A 317 3.88 -0.67 5.29
N GLY A 318 4.74 -1.54 5.82
CA GLY A 318 5.60 -1.19 6.95
C GLY A 318 6.37 -2.37 7.52
N PHE A 319 6.72 -2.30 8.80
CA PHE A 319 7.56 -3.30 9.47
C PHE A 319 6.96 -3.80 10.78
N SER A 320 7.01 -5.12 11.02
CA SER A 320 6.66 -5.70 12.31
C SER A 320 7.88 -5.70 13.23
N LEU A 321 7.80 -4.98 14.36
CA LEU A 321 8.86 -4.97 15.37
C LEU A 321 8.95 -6.31 16.10
N THR A 322 7.81 -6.97 16.29
CA THR A 322 7.71 -8.28 16.94
C THR A 322 8.31 -9.39 16.08
N HIS A 323 7.96 -9.43 14.79
CA HIS A 323 8.40 -10.48 13.87
C HIS A 323 9.66 -10.14 13.08
N LYS A 324 10.12 -8.88 13.15
CA LYS A 324 11.31 -8.36 12.46
C LYS A 324 11.28 -8.53 10.95
N SER A 325 10.09 -8.41 10.37
CA SER A 325 9.84 -8.56 8.94
C SER A 325 9.07 -7.38 8.37
N TRP A 326 9.33 -7.08 7.09
CA TRP A 326 8.52 -6.15 6.31
C TRP A 326 7.22 -6.81 5.89
N GLY A 327 6.14 -6.05 5.87
CA GLY A 327 4.83 -6.58 5.51
C GLY A 327 3.79 -5.53 5.20
N GLN A 328 2.61 -6.02 4.87
CA GLN A 328 1.41 -5.27 4.56
C GLN A 328 0.35 -5.55 5.64
N PHE A 329 -0.13 -4.49 6.27
CA PHE A 329 -1.03 -4.54 7.42
C PHE A 329 -2.39 -3.99 7.02
N SER A 330 -3.47 -4.69 7.36
CA SER A 330 -4.81 -4.14 7.13
C SER A 330 -5.06 -2.92 8.02
N ILE A 331 -5.64 -1.86 7.45
CA ILE A 331 -6.01 -0.64 8.18
C ILE A 331 -6.98 -0.93 9.32
N ASP A 332 -7.86 -1.91 9.17
CA ASP A 332 -8.83 -2.27 10.21
C ASP A 332 -8.14 -2.88 11.45
N GLY A 333 -7.02 -3.56 11.24
CA GLY A 333 -6.20 -4.20 12.27
C GLY A 333 -5.26 -3.29 13.03
N LEU A 334 -4.88 -2.14 12.47
CA LEU A 334 -4.02 -1.15 13.12
C LEU A 334 -4.78 -0.45 14.26
N LYS A 335 -4.20 -0.31 15.45
CA LYS A 335 -4.82 0.39 16.59
C LYS A 335 -3.80 1.31 17.23
N ASP A 336 -4.28 2.38 17.86
CA ASP A 336 -3.42 3.26 18.64
C ASP A 336 -2.85 2.51 19.84
N ILE A 337 -1.58 2.76 20.14
CA ILE A 337 -0.89 2.10 21.25
C ILE A 337 -1.35 2.74 22.56
N VAL A 338 -1.75 1.89 23.50
CA VAL A 338 -1.96 2.27 24.90
C VAL A 338 -0.64 2.04 25.64
N TRP A 339 0.16 3.09 25.77
CA TRP A 339 1.45 3.05 26.44
C TRP A 339 1.30 2.89 27.95
N ASN A 340 2.15 2.07 28.56
CA ASN A 340 2.13 1.86 30.01
C ASN A 340 3.05 2.86 30.74
N GLU A 341 2.52 4.04 31.07
CA GLU A 341 3.27 5.08 31.79
C GLU A 341 3.74 4.66 33.20
N ASP A 342 3.06 3.69 33.82
CA ASP A 342 3.41 3.14 35.13
C ASP A 342 4.42 1.98 35.07
N ALA A 343 4.88 1.58 33.86
CA ALA A 343 5.82 0.48 33.70
C ALA A 343 7.08 0.65 34.55
N PHE A 344 7.58 1.89 34.62
CA PHE A 344 8.78 2.22 35.37
C PHE A 344 8.57 2.22 36.89
N GLN A 345 7.33 2.31 37.38
CA GLN A 345 7.03 2.21 38.82
C GLN A 345 7.16 0.78 39.34
N LYS A 346 6.92 -0.21 38.49
CA LYS A 346 7.05 -1.64 38.80
C LYS A 346 8.50 -2.12 38.83
N LEU A 347 9.44 -1.26 38.41
CA LEU A 347 10.87 -1.54 38.43
C LEU A 347 11.52 -1.19 39.76
N VAL A 348 12.33 -2.11 40.27
CA VAL A 348 13.15 -1.93 41.47
C VAL A 348 14.41 -1.13 41.09
N VAL A 349 14.22 0.16 40.79
CA VAL A 349 15.27 1.15 40.50
C VAL A 349 15.01 2.38 41.35
N ASP A 350 16.06 2.96 41.94
CA ASP A 350 15.91 4.16 42.77
C ASP A 350 15.34 5.36 42.01
N GLU A 351 14.71 6.27 42.76
CA GLU A 351 13.94 7.37 42.20
C GLU A 351 14.80 8.42 41.47
N THR A 352 16.05 8.59 41.88
CA THR A 352 16.98 9.56 41.28
C THR A 352 17.44 9.08 39.90
N ARG A 353 17.82 7.80 39.80
CA ARG A 353 18.24 7.16 38.54
C ARG A 353 17.08 7.02 37.57
N ARG A 354 15.88 6.73 38.08
CA ARG A 354 14.62 6.78 37.33
C ARG A 354 14.42 8.11 36.62
N LYS A 355 14.54 9.22 37.37
CA LYS A 355 14.39 10.57 36.82
C LYS A 355 15.47 10.88 35.79
N LEU A 356 16.72 10.43 36.02
CA LEU A 356 17.83 10.62 35.10
C LEU A 356 17.61 9.90 33.76
N ILE A 357 17.32 8.59 33.78
CA ILE A 357 17.09 7.81 32.55
C ILE A 357 15.91 8.40 31.78
N HIS A 358 14.82 8.71 32.48
CA HIS A 358 13.64 9.31 31.89
C HIS A 358 13.92 10.69 31.25
N ALA A 359 14.69 11.56 31.93
CA ALA A 359 15.08 12.85 31.41
C ALA A 359 16.00 12.73 30.19
N LEU A 360 17.00 11.83 30.24
CA LEU A 360 17.93 11.60 29.14
C LEU A 360 17.20 11.09 27.89
N VAL A 361 16.30 10.11 28.03
CA VAL A 361 15.57 9.55 26.90
C VAL A 361 14.59 10.55 26.28
N ARG A 362 13.94 11.40 27.11
CA ARG A 362 13.08 12.49 26.63
C ARG A 362 13.86 13.62 25.97
N ALA A 363 15.04 13.97 26.48
CA ALA A 363 15.91 14.96 25.83
C ALA A 363 16.33 14.51 24.42
N HIS A 364 16.54 13.20 24.22
CA HIS A 364 16.82 12.61 22.91
C HIS A 364 15.55 12.33 22.06
N ARG A 365 14.43 13.02 22.34
CA ARG A 365 13.20 13.04 21.52
C ARG A 365 13.13 14.29 20.64
N GLN A 366 13.74 15.40 21.07
CA GLN A 366 13.81 16.62 20.28
C GLN A 366 14.98 16.49 19.32
N ASP A 367 14.69 16.43 18.02
CA ASP A 367 15.63 16.79 16.96
C ASP A 367 15.93 18.29 17.08
N ASP A 368 16.62 18.69 18.16
CA ASP A 368 17.30 19.97 18.14
C ASP A 368 18.51 19.79 17.23
N ALA A 369 18.31 20.27 16.01
CA ALA A 369 19.35 20.61 15.04
C ALA A 369 20.35 21.67 15.57
N SER A 370 20.62 21.72 16.89
CA SER A 370 21.42 22.77 17.52
C SER A 370 22.44 22.31 18.57
N PHE A 371 22.70 21.00 18.73
CA PHE A 371 23.93 20.54 19.39
C PHE A 371 24.95 20.13 18.34
N ASP A 372 25.57 21.12 17.69
CA ASP A 372 26.81 20.92 16.92
C ASP A 372 27.99 21.24 17.83
N ASP A 373 28.61 20.19 18.34
CA ASP A 373 29.87 20.31 19.07
C ASP A 373 31.00 19.83 18.15
N ILE A 374 31.67 20.81 17.52
CA ILE A 374 33.00 20.78 16.85
C ILE A 374 33.18 19.80 15.67
N ILE A 375 32.45 18.69 15.58
CA ILE A 375 32.45 17.72 14.47
C ILE A 375 30.98 17.38 14.17
N GLU A 376 30.51 17.69 12.96
CA GLU A 376 29.17 17.28 12.51
C GLU A 376 28.97 15.77 12.73
N ASN A 377 27.89 15.42 13.43
CA ASN A 377 27.37 14.06 13.58
C ASN A 377 28.01 13.09 14.60
N LYS A 378 28.94 13.53 15.46
CA LYS A 378 29.53 12.66 16.49
C LYS A 378 28.85 12.85 17.87
N GLY A 379 28.59 11.77 18.60
CA GLY A 379 28.19 11.82 20.03
C GLY A 379 26.75 12.23 20.34
N LYS A 380 25.82 12.23 19.36
CA LYS A 380 24.41 12.63 19.56
C LYS A 380 23.47 11.47 19.98
N GLY A 381 24.02 10.32 20.38
CA GLY A 381 23.26 9.13 20.74
C GLY A 381 23.39 8.80 22.22
N LEU A 382 22.28 8.41 22.87
CA LEU A 382 22.26 7.97 24.25
C LEU A 382 22.52 6.47 24.31
N VAL A 383 23.64 6.07 24.90
CA VAL A 383 23.98 4.66 25.11
C VAL A 383 23.96 4.31 26.59
N GLY A 384 23.05 3.43 26.97
CA GLY A 384 22.94 2.85 28.31
C GLY A 384 23.49 1.43 28.36
N LEU A 385 24.14 1.07 29.48
CA LEU A 385 24.53 -0.31 29.77
C LEU A 385 23.83 -0.80 31.04
N LEU A 386 23.01 -1.84 30.90
CA LEU A 386 22.38 -2.55 32.01
C LEU A 386 23.16 -3.83 32.29
N SER A 387 23.76 -3.92 33.47
CA SER A 387 24.57 -5.05 33.90
C SER A 387 23.98 -5.68 35.15
N GLY A 388 24.19 -6.98 35.38
CA GLY A 388 23.67 -7.67 36.56
C GLY A 388 23.52 -9.16 36.32
N SER A 389 23.21 -9.91 37.36
CA SER A 389 23.00 -11.36 37.25
C SER A 389 21.85 -11.70 36.29
N PRO A 390 21.80 -12.91 35.70
CA PRO A 390 20.63 -13.36 34.94
C PRO A 390 19.36 -13.28 35.79
N GLY A 391 18.24 -12.85 35.18
CA GLY A 391 16.92 -12.81 35.86
C GLY A 391 16.59 -11.55 36.66
N VAL A 392 17.50 -10.56 36.77
CA VAL A 392 17.27 -9.30 37.52
C VAL A 392 16.43 -8.25 36.78
N GLY A 393 15.85 -8.58 35.62
CA GLY A 393 14.96 -7.66 34.88
C GLY A 393 15.67 -6.61 34.02
N LYS A 394 16.87 -6.90 33.49
CA LYS A 394 17.59 -6.01 32.55
C LYS A 394 16.76 -5.69 31.30
N THR A 395 16.25 -6.71 30.62
CA THR A 395 15.37 -6.59 29.45
C THR A 395 14.08 -5.83 29.82
N LEU A 396 13.46 -6.16 30.96
CA LEU A 396 12.26 -5.47 31.47
C LEU A 396 12.50 -3.97 31.72
N THR A 397 13.72 -3.59 32.13
CA THR A 397 14.09 -2.19 32.32
C THR A 397 14.07 -1.43 31.00
N ALA A 398 14.61 -2.01 29.93
CA ALA A 398 14.61 -1.41 28.61
C ALA A 398 13.18 -1.31 28.03
N GLU A 399 12.35 -2.33 28.23
CA GLU A 399 10.93 -2.31 27.88
C GLU A 399 10.19 -1.17 28.60
N ALA A 400 10.40 -1.02 29.91
CA ALA A 400 9.78 0.06 30.68
C ALA A 400 10.25 1.45 30.23
N VAL A 401 11.52 1.60 29.83
CA VAL A 401 12.01 2.85 29.24
C VAL A 401 11.24 3.17 27.96
N ALA A 402 11.06 2.19 27.07
CA ALA A 402 10.32 2.36 25.83
C ALA A 402 8.85 2.76 26.10
N GLU A 403 8.19 2.08 27.05
CA GLU A 403 6.80 2.38 27.43
C GLU A 403 6.62 3.82 27.94
N VAL A 404 7.41 4.23 28.93
CA VAL A 404 7.22 5.54 29.59
C VAL A 404 7.64 6.70 28.68
N THR A 405 8.50 6.43 27.71
CA THR A 405 8.91 7.45 26.72
C THR A 405 8.04 7.44 25.47
N SER A 406 7.06 6.53 25.39
CA SER A 406 6.18 6.32 24.24
C SER A 406 6.96 6.09 22.95
N ARG A 407 8.01 5.28 23.04
CA ARG A 407 8.92 4.95 21.93
C ARG A 407 8.79 3.48 21.58
N PRO A 408 8.82 3.11 20.30
CA PRO A 408 8.85 1.71 19.92
C PRO A 408 10.13 1.04 20.42
N LEU A 409 10.04 -0.20 20.86
CA LEU A 409 11.21 -1.00 21.23
C LEU A 409 11.61 -1.88 20.05
N TYR A 410 12.87 -1.78 19.62
CA TYR A 410 13.47 -2.72 18.69
C TYR A 410 14.47 -3.57 19.47
N GLN A 411 14.13 -4.81 19.76
CA GLN A 411 15.01 -5.73 20.47
C GLN A 411 15.83 -6.57 19.49
N VAL A 412 17.11 -6.75 19.76
CA VAL A 412 18.05 -7.60 19.02
C VAL A 412 18.71 -8.55 20.00
N SER A 413 18.72 -9.84 19.67
CA SER A 413 19.47 -10.85 20.42
C SER A 413 20.78 -11.17 19.68
N THR A 414 21.79 -11.70 20.38
CA THR A 414 23.09 -11.95 19.75
C THR A 414 23.05 -12.99 18.62
N GLY A 415 22.19 -14.01 18.76
CA GLY A 415 21.99 -15.02 17.73
C GLY A 415 21.48 -14.46 16.39
N GLU A 416 20.80 -13.31 16.38
CA GLU A 416 20.23 -12.72 15.17
C GLU A 416 21.25 -11.99 14.30
N LEU A 417 22.30 -11.42 14.90
CA LEU A 417 23.34 -10.73 14.16
C LEU A 417 24.29 -11.73 13.49
N GLY A 418 24.55 -12.87 14.15
CA GLY A 418 25.50 -13.88 13.71
C GLY A 418 26.95 -13.47 14.00
N ILE A 419 27.90 -14.24 13.45
CA ILE A 419 29.36 -14.10 13.71
C ILE A 419 30.17 -13.66 12.49
N ASP A 420 29.54 -13.58 11.32
CA ASP A 420 30.17 -13.15 10.07
C ASP A 420 30.24 -11.63 10.03
N ALA A 421 31.45 -11.07 10.01
CA ALA A 421 31.69 -9.64 10.15
C ALA A 421 30.95 -8.78 9.10
N ASP A 422 30.94 -9.21 7.83
CA ASP A 422 30.29 -8.46 6.75
C ASP A 422 28.77 -8.51 6.87
N LYS A 423 28.21 -9.66 7.25
CA LYS A 423 26.77 -9.79 7.51
C LYS A 423 26.34 -8.99 8.72
N VAL A 424 27.14 -9.02 9.80
CA VAL A 424 26.88 -8.25 11.02
C VAL A 424 26.92 -6.76 10.72
N ASP A 425 27.94 -6.25 10.00
CA ASP A 425 28.04 -4.82 9.69
C ASP A 425 26.85 -4.33 8.86
N LYS A 426 26.40 -5.12 7.88
CA LYS A 426 25.20 -4.81 7.07
C LYS A 426 23.92 -4.83 7.90
N ARG A 427 23.69 -5.89 8.68
CA ARG A 427 22.49 -6.04 9.53
C ARG A 427 22.43 -4.97 10.61
N LEU A 428 23.53 -4.75 11.33
CA LEU A 428 23.63 -3.71 12.34
C LEU A 428 23.44 -2.32 11.73
N GLY A 429 24.01 -2.06 10.55
CA GLY A 429 23.78 -0.83 9.80
C GLY A 429 22.29 -0.58 9.52
N MET A 430 21.60 -1.58 8.98
CA MET A 430 20.16 -1.53 8.73
C MET A 430 19.35 -1.29 10.01
N ILE A 431 19.64 -2.02 11.08
CA ILE A 431 18.93 -1.89 12.37
C ILE A 431 19.12 -0.48 12.95
N LEU A 432 20.35 0.05 12.94
CA LEU A 432 20.64 1.40 13.45
C LEU A 432 19.94 2.48 12.61
N GLU A 433 19.84 2.28 11.29
CA GLU A 433 19.13 3.21 10.41
C GLU A 433 17.62 3.19 10.65
N ILE A 434 17.03 1.99 10.73
CA ILE A 434 15.60 1.79 10.99
C ILE A 434 15.22 2.36 12.36
N THR A 435 15.99 2.05 13.39
CA THR A 435 15.73 2.54 14.76
C THR A 435 15.91 4.04 14.88
N ARG A 436 16.85 4.63 14.15
CA ARG A 436 16.97 6.08 14.02
C ARG A 436 15.74 6.69 13.34
N ARG A 437 15.31 6.14 12.19
CA ARG A 437 14.17 6.67 11.41
C ARG A 437 12.88 6.72 12.23
N TRP A 438 12.64 5.68 13.03
CA TRP A 438 11.42 5.56 13.84
C TRP A 438 11.58 6.09 15.26
N GLY A 439 12.76 6.60 15.62
CA GLY A 439 13.05 7.01 16.98
C GLY A 439 12.84 5.88 17.99
N CYS A 440 13.16 4.63 17.65
CA CYS A 440 13.03 3.51 18.57
C CYS A 440 14.00 3.64 19.76
N VAL A 441 13.66 2.96 20.85
CA VAL A 441 14.66 2.46 21.79
C VAL A 441 15.20 1.15 21.18
N LEU A 442 16.49 1.13 20.85
CA LEU A 442 17.18 -0.08 20.41
C LEU A 442 17.69 -0.81 21.65
N LEU A 443 17.31 -2.07 21.82
CA LEU A 443 17.82 -2.96 22.84
C LEU A 443 18.70 -4.02 22.17
N ILE A 444 19.96 -4.14 22.59
CA ILE A 444 20.81 -5.28 22.25
C ILE A 444 20.97 -6.11 23.52
N ASP A 445 20.30 -7.24 23.54
CA ASP A 445 20.29 -8.16 24.66
C ASP A 445 21.52 -9.08 24.62
N GLU A 446 22.07 -9.38 25.79
CA GLU A 446 23.24 -10.26 25.98
C GLU A 446 24.48 -9.82 25.17
N ALA A 447 24.74 -8.51 25.14
CA ALA A 447 25.78 -7.93 24.31
C ALA A 447 27.22 -8.33 24.72
N ASP A 448 27.44 -9.10 25.79
CA ASP A 448 28.78 -9.55 26.21
C ASP A 448 29.50 -10.41 25.16
N GLU A 449 28.78 -11.09 24.28
CA GLU A 449 29.37 -11.82 23.15
C GLU A 449 30.16 -10.88 22.21
N PHE A 450 29.60 -9.70 21.92
CA PHE A 450 30.17 -8.70 20.99
C PHE A 450 31.00 -7.61 21.67
N LEU A 451 30.79 -7.37 22.96
CA LEU A 451 31.40 -6.25 23.69
C LEU A 451 32.63 -6.65 24.49
N ALA A 452 33.00 -7.94 24.54
CA ALA A 452 34.11 -8.35 25.40
C ALA A 452 35.48 -7.89 24.91
N THR A 453 36.44 -7.97 25.82
CA THR A 453 37.83 -7.55 25.63
C THR A 453 38.48 -8.30 24.47
N ARG A 454 39.19 -7.54 23.65
CA ARG A 454 39.98 -8.04 22.52
C ARG A 454 41.01 -9.07 22.98
N GLY A 455 41.23 -10.08 22.15
CA GLY A 455 42.07 -11.22 22.49
C GLY A 455 42.73 -11.86 21.27
N ASN A 456 43.02 -13.15 21.34
CA ASN A 456 43.64 -13.88 20.22
C ASN A 456 42.67 -14.23 19.08
N ASP A 457 41.41 -13.83 19.16
CA ASP A 457 40.39 -14.13 18.15
C ASP A 457 40.16 -12.91 17.24
N LEU A 458 40.74 -12.97 16.05
CA LEU A 458 40.63 -11.93 15.02
C LEU A 458 39.17 -11.66 14.60
N ALA A 459 38.30 -12.67 14.60
CA ALA A 459 36.90 -12.50 14.22
C ALA A 459 36.17 -11.64 15.25
N ARG A 460 36.41 -11.91 16.54
CA ARG A 460 35.84 -11.14 17.65
C ARG A 460 36.34 -9.69 17.67
N ASP A 461 37.63 -9.48 17.49
CA ASP A 461 38.23 -8.13 17.43
C ASP A 461 37.66 -7.29 16.28
N THR A 462 37.35 -7.95 15.16
CA THR A 462 36.69 -7.32 14.02
C THR A 462 35.26 -6.90 14.37
N LEU A 463 34.48 -7.77 15.02
CA LEU A 463 33.12 -7.46 15.47
C LEU A 463 33.11 -6.30 16.48
N VAL A 464 33.98 -6.34 17.49
CA VAL A 464 34.16 -5.24 18.46
C VAL A 464 34.43 -3.92 17.73
N SER A 465 35.32 -3.94 16.74
CA SER A 465 35.66 -2.76 15.94
C SER A 465 34.48 -2.22 15.12
N ILE A 466 33.67 -3.11 14.53
CA ILE A 466 32.44 -2.76 13.81
C ILE A 466 31.44 -2.07 14.74
N PHE A 467 31.18 -2.65 15.92
CA PHE A 467 30.27 -2.08 16.92
C PHE A 467 30.75 -0.69 17.37
N LEU A 468 32.00 -0.57 17.80
CA LEU A 468 32.58 0.71 18.24
C LEU A 468 32.42 1.80 17.15
N ARG A 469 32.73 1.45 15.88
CA ARG A 469 32.59 2.36 14.73
C ARG A 469 31.13 2.76 14.49
N ARG A 470 30.19 1.82 14.52
CA ARG A 470 28.76 2.08 14.25
C ARG A 470 28.11 2.88 15.38
N LEU A 471 28.47 2.60 16.63
CA LEU A 471 27.96 3.32 17.81
C LEU A 471 28.46 4.77 17.90
N GLU A 472 29.63 5.07 17.37
CA GLU A 472 30.19 6.44 17.38
C GLU A 472 29.33 7.45 16.60
N TYR A 473 28.65 6.99 15.57
CA TYR A 473 27.77 7.79 14.71
C TYR A 473 26.29 7.50 14.94
N PHE A 474 25.94 6.62 15.88
CA PHE A 474 24.56 6.30 16.15
C PHE A 474 23.84 7.49 16.80
N ARG A 475 22.65 7.79 16.29
CA ARG A 475 21.76 8.83 16.77
C ARG A 475 20.45 8.19 17.20
N GLY A 476 20.21 8.13 18.49
CA GLY A 476 19.06 7.45 19.05
C GLY A 476 19.33 6.99 20.47
N VAL A 477 18.46 6.11 20.96
CA VAL A 477 18.58 5.54 22.31
C VAL A 477 18.93 4.06 22.16
N LEU A 478 20.12 3.70 22.62
CA LEU A 478 20.61 2.32 22.65
C LEU A 478 20.73 1.87 24.10
N ILE A 479 20.16 0.72 24.41
CA ILE A 479 20.33 0.03 25.68
C ILE A 479 21.01 -1.31 25.40
N LEU A 480 22.15 -1.52 26.03
CA LEU A 480 22.91 -2.77 25.99
C LEU A 480 22.65 -3.51 27.29
N THR A 481 22.43 -4.82 27.24
CA THR A 481 22.42 -5.66 28.46
C THR A 481 23.65 -6.55 28.50
N THR A 482 24.13 -6.86 29.70
CA THR A 482 25.27 -7.78 29.90
C THR A 482 25.15 -8.54 31.22
N ASN A 483 25.64 -9.78 31.24
CA ASN A 483 25.84 -10.51 32.49
C ASN A 483 27.29 -10.38 33.01
N ARG A 484 28.22 -9.86 32.19
CA ARG A 484 29.67 -9.88 32.43
C ARG A 484 30.31 -8.50 32.28
N LYS A 485 29.93 -7.57 33.17
CA LYS A 485 30.45 -6.19 33.14
C LYS A 485 31.99 -6.12 33.12
N SER A 486 32.66 -7.01 33.84
CA SER A 486 34.13 -7.04 33.93
C SER A 486 34.84 -7.45 32.64
N GLU A 487 34.14 -8.07 31.70
CA GLU A 487 34.73 -8.56 30.45
C GLU A 487 34.61 -7.54 29.31
N ILE A 488 33.86 -6.45 29.49
CA ILE A 488 33.62 -5.44 28.44
C ILE A 488 34.91 -4.70 28.07
N ASP A 489 35.16 -4.57 26.76
CA ASP A 489 36.28 -3.80 26.22
C ASP A 489 36.23 -2.36 26.76
N PRO A 490 37.31 -1.86 27.40
CA PRO A 490 37.38 -0.52 27.95
C PRO A 490 37.02 0.60 26.96
N ALA A 491 37.20 0.38 25.65
CA ALA A 491 36.82 1.32 24.60
C ALA A 491 35.31 1.57 24.48
N PHE A 492 34.46 0.72 25.06
CA PHE A 492 33.02 0.99 25.18
C PHE A 492 32.70 1.95 26.33
N GLN A 493 33.55 2.04 27.36
CA GLN A 493 33.29 2.91 28.51
C GLN A 493 33.22 4.38 28.11
N SER A 494 33.99 4.81 27.11
CA SER A 494 33.94 6.19 26.59
C SER A 494 32.69 6.50 25.77
N ARG A 495 31.89 5.49 25.42
CA ARG A 495 30.64 5.62 24.64
C ARG A 495 29.38 5.41 25.50
N ILE A 496 29.52 4.87 26.71
CA ILE A 496 28.40 4.60 27.63
C ILE A 496 28.12 5.86 28.47
N HIS A 497 26.89 6.35 28.39
CA HIS A 497 26.45 7.55 29.09
C HIS A 497 25.90 7.24 30.49
N PHE A 498 25.23 6.10 30.65
CA PHE A 498 24.81 5.60 31.95
C PHE A 498 25.03 4.09 32.05
N CYS A 499 25.51 3.64 33.20
CA CYS A 499 25.75 2.23 33.47
C CYS A 499 25.09 1.84 34.78
N GLU A 500 24.13 0.92 34.72
CA GLU A 500 23.39 0.43 35.88
C GLU A 500 23.78 -1.00 36.21
N ILE A 501 23.83 -1.30 37.51
CA ILE A 501 23.96 -2.66 38.05
C ILE A 501 22.62 -3.00 38.69
N LEU A 502 21.90 -3.95 38.10
CA LEU A 502 20.59 -4.45 38.53
C LEU A 502 20.71 -5.74 39.35
#